data_AF-A0A7W1I9I4-F1
#
_entry.id   AF-A0A7W1I9I4-F1
#
_cell.length_a   1.000
_cell.length_b   1.000
_cell.length_c   1.000
_cell.angle_alpha   90.00
_cell.angle_beta   90.00
_cell.angle_gamma   90.00
#
_symmetry.space_group_name_H-M   'P 1'
#
loop_
_entity.id
_entity.type
_entity.pdbx_description
1 polymer ?
#
loop_
_entity_poly.entity_id
_entity_poly.type
_entity_poly.pdbx_seq_one_letter_code
_entity_poly.pdbx_strand_id
1 'polypeptide(L)'
;MNERLIVWTGRAAWALLPLAAGPALAGAIEAWSAAPRLSVAVALWATWAVGLVACLVPHPAALTTWRVLAPGAVVVVVGAAVGDRPSAMTTAIAAFVALVAGGAALSPATASVFVNGPAYPNERRYPLRPPGVVLVGPAALAWLAVLGGPTAAMLLLATRRWVAGGIAAVAGAAIAAIAGRALHGLSRRWLVFVPAGIVVHDPFTLADPVLFQKAVIDRLGPAPAEGDIERVDLTAGALGLALELRLRQPTG
;
A
#
# COMPACT_ATOMS: atom_id res chain seq x y z
N MET A 1 18.00 8.81 -7.99
CA MET A 1 17.58 7.57 -8.68
C MET A 1 16.34 7.88 -9.51
N ASN A 2 16.31 7.47 -10.79
CA ASN A 2 15.19 7.76 -11.70
C ASN A 2 13.91 7.06 -11.21
N GLU A 3 12.77 7.77 -11.12
CA GLU A 3 11.49 7.20 -10.63
C GLU A 3 11.12 5.92 -11.41
N ARG A 4 11.35 5.94 -12.73
CA ARG A 4 11.11 4.80 -13.60
C ARG A 4 11.94 3.58 -13.23
N LEU A 5 13.19 3.78 -12.80
CA LEU A 5 14.07 2.68 -12.41
C LEU A 5 13.49 1.96 -11.19
N ILE A 6 13.06 2.69 -10.16
CA ILE A 6 12.48 2.11 -8.94
C ILE A 6 11.26 1.25 -9.26
N VAL A 7 10.36 1.78 -10.10
CA VAL A 7 9.14 1.06 -10.49
C VAL A 7 9.49 -0.21 -11.26
N TRP A 8 10.40 -0.14 -12.23
CA TRP A 8 10.80 -1.31 -13.01
C TRP A 8 11.56 -2.35 -12.18
N THR A 9 12.42 -1.93 -11.25
CA THR A 9 13.06 -2.83 -10.29
C THR A 9 12.03 -3.55 -9.43
N GLY A 10 11.02 -2.83 -8.92
CA GLY A 10 9.93 -3.45 -8.16
C GLY A 10 9.10 -4.44 -8.98
N ARG A 11 8.78 -4.10 -10.23
CA ARG A 11 8.07 -4.99 -11.17
C ARG A 11 8.85 -6.26 -11.45
N ALA A 12 10.14 -6.13 -11.75
CA ALA A 12 11.02 -7.27 -12.00
C ALA A 12 11.12 -8.15 -10.74
N ALA A 13 11.30 -7.56 -9.57
CA ALA A 13 11.34 -8.29 -8.31
C ALA A 13 10.01 -9.05 -8.05
N TRP A 14 8.86 -8.42 -8.27
CA TRP A 14 7.56 -9.09 -8.14
C TRP A 14 7.38 -10.23 -9.15
N ALA A 15 7.77 -10.01 -10.41
CA ALA A 15 7.69 -11.02 -11.46
C ALA A 15 8.57 -12.26 -11.15
N LEU A 16 9.76 -12.03 -10.60
CA LEU A 16 10.72 -13.09 -10.23
C LEU A 16 10.42 -13.75 -8.88
N LEU A 17 9.49 -13.20 -8.09
CA LEU A 17 9.19 -13.68 -6.74
C LEU A 17 8.83 -15.18 -6.67
N PRO A 18 8.03 -15.78 -7.58
CA PRO A 18 7.73 -17.21 -7.52
C PRO A 18 8.98 -18.08 -7.71
N LEU A 19 9.94 -17.63 -8.51
CA LEU A 19 11.20 -18.35 -8.72
C LEU A 19 12.09 -18.29 -7.47
N ALA A 20 12.14 -17.13 -6.82
CA ALA A 20 12.93 -16.93 -5.62
C ALA A 20 12.32 -17.61 -4.38
N ALA A 21 11.01 -17.43 -4.17
CA ALA A 21 10.31 -17.90 -2.97
C ALA A 21 9.72 -19.30 -3.10
N GLY A 22 9.44 -19.77 -4.33
CA GLY A 22 8.75 -21.04 -4.59
C GLY A 22 9.33 -22.24 -3.83
N PRO A 23 10.65 -22.51 -3.88
CA PRO A 23 11.25 -23.61 -3.15
C PRO A 23 11.06 -23.51 -1.63
N ALA A 24 11.27 -22.33 -1.05
CA ALA A 24 11.14 -22.12 0.39
C ALA A 24 9.69 -22.28 0.86
N LEU A 25 8.74 -21.73 0.11
CA LEU A 25 7.31 -21.83 0.43
C LEU A 25 6.81 -23.27 0.25
N ALA A 26 7.24 -23.97 -0.80
CA ALA A 26 6.88 -25.36 -1.03
C ALA A 26 7.36 -26.28 0.10
N GLY A 27 8.63 -26.11 0.53
CA GLY A 27 9.18 -26.86 1.67
C GLY A 27 8.46 -26.56 2.99
N ALA A 28 8.03 -25.31 3.22
CA ALA A 28 7.30 -24.92 4.43
C ALA A 28 5.92 -25.58 4.55
N ILE A 29 5.25 -25.86 3.43
CA ILE A 29 3.91 -26.48 3.42
C ILE A 29 3.93 -27.97 3.06
N GLU A 30 5.12 -28.56 2.86
CA GLU A 30 5.28 -29.95 2.41
C GLU A 30 4.66 -30.98 3.36
N ALA A 31 4.71 -30.71 4.67
CA ALA A 31 4.15 -31.61 5.68
C ALA A 31 2.63 -31.42 5.89
N TRP A 32 2.01 -30.41 5.28
CA TRP A 32 0.60 -30.07 5.52
C TRP A 32 -0.32 -31.10 4.86
N SER A 33 -1.55 -31.27 5.35
CA SER A 33 -2.52 -32.11 4.63
C SER A 33 -2.87 -31.54 3.25
N ALA A 34 -3.35 -32.40 2.34
CA ALA A 34 -3.51 -32.05 0.91
C ALA A 34 -4.39 -30.81 0.67
N ALA A 35 -5.51 -30.69 1.38
CA ALA A 35 -6.45 -29.59 1.21
C ALA A 35 -5.85 -28.20 1.53
N PRO A 36 -5.36 -27.91 2.76
CA PRO A 36 -4.76 -26.62 3.07
C PRO A 36 -3.49 -26.34 2.25
N ARG A 37 -2.71 -27.36 1.91
CA ARG A 37 -1.55 -27.22 1.02
C ARG A 37 -1.95 -26.70 -0.35
N LEU A 38 -2.97 -27.30 -0.97
CA LEU A 38 -3.49 -26.87 -2.26
C LEU A 38 -4.12 -25.47 -2.17
N SER A 39 -4.91 -25.20 -1.13
CA SER A 39 -5.52 -23.87 -0.92
C SER A 39 -4.47 -22.77 -0.84
N VAL A 40 -3.39 -22.97 -0.07
CA VAL A 40 -2.28 -22.00 0.00
C VAL A 40 -1.57 -21.87 -1.34
N ALA A 41 -1.26 -22.97 -2.03
CA ALA A 41 -0.61 -22.90 -3.33
C ALA A 41 -1.43 -22.08 -4.35
N VAL A 42 -2.74 -22.32 -4.42
CA VAL A 42 -3.66 -21.57 -5.29
C VAL A 42 -3.72 -20.09 -4.88
N ALA A 43 -3.84 -19.81 -3.58
CA ALA A 43 -3.89 -18.45 -3.07
C ALA A 43 -2.60 -17.67 -3.35
N LEU A 44 -1.42 -18.30 -3.24
CA LEU A 44 -0.13 -17.69 -3.54
C LEU A 44 -0.02 -17.33 -5.04
N TRP A 45 -0.41 -18.25 -5.93
CA TRP A 45 -0.44 -17.97 -7.38
C TRP A 45 -1.43 -16.87 -7.74
N ALA A 46 -2.64 -16.90 -7.18
CA ALA A 46 -3.64 -15.86 -7.39
C ALA A 46 -3.15 -14.50 -6.89
N THR A 47 -2.55 -14.45 -5.70
CA THR A 47 -1.98 -13.22 -5.13
C THR A 47 -0.85 -12.69 -5.99
N TRP A 48 0.05 -13.56 -6.46
CA TRP A 48 1.12 -13.17 -7.36
C TRP A 48 0.57 -12.57 -8.67
N ALA A 49 -0.41 -13.22 -9.30
CA ALA A 49 -1.01 -12.77 -10.55
C ALA A 49 -1.70 -11.40 -10.38
N VAL A 50 -2.48 -11.23 -9.31
CA VAL A 50 -3.13 -9.94 -8.98
C VAL A 50 -2.08 -8.86 -8.75
N GLY A 51 -1.02 -9.16 -7.99
CA GLY A 51 0.06 -8.21 -7.76
C GLY A 51 0.85 -7.85 -9.02
N LEU A 52 0.96 -8.79 -9.98
CA LEU A 52 1.63 -8.55 -11.25
C LEU A 52 0.81 -7.58 -12.10
N VAL A 53 -0.50 -7.79 -12.20
CA VAL A 53 -1.39 -6.82 -12.87
C VAL A 53 -1.33 -5.47 -12.15
N ALA A 54 -1.42 -5.47 -10.82
CA ALA A 54 -1.39 -4.27 -10.02
C ALA A 54 -0.10 -3.47 -10.21
N CYS A 55 1.07 -4.10 -10.26
CA CYS A 55 2.34 -3.37 -10.43
C CYS A 55 2.52 -2.82 -11.86
N LEU A 56 1.81 -3.36 -12.85
CA LEU A 56 1.89 -2.94 -14.25
C LEU A 56 0.92 -1.79 -14.59
N VAL A 57 -0.25 -1.72 -13.94
CA VAL A 57 -1.29 -0.71 -14.21
C VAL A 57 -1.04 0.56 -13.37
N PRO A 58 -0.62 1.69 -13.96
CA PRO A 58 -0.37 2.93 -13.22
C PRO A 58 -1.71 3.60 -12.85
N HIS A 59 -2.33 3.16 -11.75
CA HIS A 59 -3.60 3.68 -11.28
C HIS A 59 -3.66 3.68 -9.74
N PRO A 60 -4.32 4.65 -9.07
CA PRO A 60 -4.40 4.69 -7.61
C PRO A 60 -4.94 3.41 -6.96
N ALA A 61 -5.92 2.75 -7.58
CA ALA A 61 -6.43 1.47 -7.08
C ALA A 61 -5.38 0.35 -7.15
N ALA A 62 -4.66 0.28 -8.28
CA ALA A 62 -3.57 -0.68 -8.47
C ALA A 62 -2.39 -0.41 -7.51
N LEU A 63 -2.12 0.86 -7.20
CA LEU A 63 -1.15 1.25 -6.19
C LEU A 63 -1.52 0.68 -4.81
N THR A 64 -2.78 0.83 -4.40
CA THR A 64 -3.25 0.27 -3.13
C THR A 64 -3.09 -1.24 -3.10
N THR A 65 -3.54 -1.93 -4.15
CA THR A 65 -3.41 -3.38 -4.25
C THR A 65 -1.95 -3.80 -4.13
N TRP A 66 -1.03 -3.18 -4.88
CA TRP A 66 0.37 -3.55 -4.83
C TRP A 66 1.02 -3.24 -3.46
N ARG A 67 0.65 -2.12 -2.82
CA ARG A 67 1.10 -1.76 -1.46
C ARG A 67 0.57 -2.68 -0.37
N VAL A 68 -0.55 -3.35 -0.60
CA VAL A 68 -1.04 -4.39 0.31
C VAL A 68 -0.28 -5.70 0.07
N LEU A 69 -0.18 -6.14 -1.18
CA LEU A 69 0.38 -7.46 -1.50
C LEU A 69 1.90 -7.54 -1.34
N ALA A 70 2.64 -6.49 -1.70
CA ALA A 70 4.10 -6.53 -1.73
C ALA A 70 4.76 -6.69 -0.35
N PRO A 71 4.34 -5.96 0.70
CA PRO A 71 4.79 -6.24 2.07
C PRO A 71 4.34 -7.62 2.56
N GLY A 72 3.22 -8.15 2.03
CA GLY A 72 2.70 -9.47 2.40
C GLY A 72 3.63 -10.60 1.98
N ALA A 73 4.27 -10.46 0.82
CA ALA A 73 5.30 -11.38 0.38
C ALA A 73 6.46 -11.51 1.37
N VAL A 74 6.88 -10.39 2.00
CA VAL A 74 7.93 -10.41 3.02
C VAL A 74 7.51 -11.25 4.21
N VAL A 75 6.29 -11.03 4.73
CA VAL A 75 5.76 -11.79 5.87
C VAL A 75 5.60 -13.27 5.54
N VAL A 76 5.13 -13.61 4.34
CA VAL A 76 4.99 -15.01 3.90
C VAL A 76 6.35 -15.71 3.81
N VAL A 77 7.36 -15.05 3.25
CA VAL A 77 8.72 -15.62 3.14
C VAL A 77 9.37 -15.76 4.52
N VAL A 78 9.27 -14.75 5.38
CA VAL A 78 9.78 -14.82 6.76
C VAL A 78 9.06 -15.90 7.55
N GLY A 79 7.74 -16.05 7.38
CA GLY A 79 6.96 -17.12 8.02
C GLY A 79 7.40 -18.51 7.57
N ALA A 80 7.76 -18.69 6.30
CA ALA A 80 8.30 -19.95 5.81
C ALA A 80 9.64 -20.31 6.47
N ALA A 81 10.44 -19.31 6.84
CA ALA A 81 11.73 -19.48 7.52
C ALA A 81 11.62 -20.04 8.94
N VAL A 82 10.43 -20.02 9.55
CA VAL A 82 10.22 -20.47 10.95
C VAL A 82 10.38 -21.98 11.09
N GLY A 83 10.24 -22.75 10.01
CA GLY A 83 10.51 -24.19 10.02
C GLY A 83 11.96 -24.52 9.63
N ASP A 84 12.45 -25.68 10.06
CA ASP A 84 13.81 -26.16 9.73
C ASP A 84 13.93 -26.82 8.34
N ARG A 85 12.92 -26.64 7.48
CA ARG A 85 12.81 -27.30 6.17
C ARG A 85 13.40 -26.52 5.00
N PRO A 86 13.08 -25.22 4.79
CA PRO A 86 13.67 -24.48 3.70
C PRO A 86 15.15 -24.18 3.97
N SER A 87 15.96 -24.14 2.91
CA SER A 87 17.37 -23.78 3.07
C SER A 87 17.51 -22.29 3.43
N ALA A 88 18.46 -21.97 4.32
CA ALA A 88 18.69 -20.58 4.73
C ALA A 88 19.02 -19.68 3.53
N MET A 89 19.77 -20.19 2.56
CA MET A 89 20.13 -19.45 1.35
C MET A 89 18.93 -19.16 0.44
N THR A 90 18.04 -20.14 0.20
CA THR A 90 16.84 -19.89 -0.62
C THR A 90 15.90 -18.91 0.06
N THR A 91 15.74 -19.02 1.38
CA THR A 91 14.95 -18.10 2.19
C THR A 91 15.52 -16.68 2.15
N ALA A 92 16.84 -16.52 2.24
CA ALA A 92 17.51 -15.22 2.17
C ALA A 92 17.31 -14.55 0.79
N ILE A 93 17.46 -15.30 -0.30
CA ILE A 93 17.21 -14.81 -1.67
C ILE A 93 15.75 -14.39 -1.81
N ALA A 94 14.81 -15.23 -1.37
CA ALA A 94 13.38 -14.92 -1.39
C ALA A 94 13.06 -13.65 -0.59
N ALA A 95 13.64 -13.50 0.60
CA ALA A 95 13.41 -12.35 1.46
C ALA A 95 13.96 -11.07 0.82
N PHE A 96 15.15 -11.14 0.21
CA PHE A 96 15.71 -10.02 -0.53
C PHE A 96 14.81 -9.57 -1.68
N VAL A 97 14.35 -10.50 -2.52
CA VAL A 97 13.45 -10.18 -3.65
C VAL A 97 12.11 -9.60 -3.14
N ALA A 98 11.55 -10.17 -2.08
CA ALA A 98 10.32 -9.65 -1.46
C ALA A 98 10.52 -8.24 -0.87
N LEU A 99 11.65 -7.98 -0.22
CA LEU A 99 12.00 -6.67 0.33
C LEU A 99 12.19 -5.62 -0.77
N VAL A 100 12.82 -5.98 -1.89
CA VAL A 100 12.95 -5.08 -3.05
C VAL A 100 11.58 -4.74 -3.62
N ALA A 101 10.69 -5.72 -3.80
CA ALA A 101 9.33 -5.47 -4.28
C ALA A 101 8.51 -4.62 -3.29
N GLY A 102 8.56 -4.94 -1.99
CA GLY A 102 7.89 -4.19 -0.93
C GLY A 102 8.38 -2.75 -0.81
N GLY A 103 9.70 -2.55 -0.80
CA GLY A 103 10.33 -1.24 -0.77
C GLY A 103 9.98 -0.39 -1.99
N ALA A 104 10.00 -0.99 -3.20
CA ALA A 104 9.57 -0.31 -4.40
C ALA A 104 8.08 0.08 -4.33
N ALA A 105 7.18 -0.81 -3.91
CA ALA A 105 5.75 -0.53 -3.79
C ALA A 105 5.43 0.60 -2.79
N LEU A 106 6.14 0.62 -1.66
CA LEU A 106 5.98 1.65 -0.61
C LEU A 106 6.70 2.97 -0.94
N SER A 107 7.55 2.99 -1.97
CA SER A 107 8.33 4.18 -2.32
C SER A 107 7.45 5.35 -2.80
N PRO A 108 7.90 6.60 -2.57
CA PRO A 108 7.25 7.79 -3.12
C PRO A 108 7.33 7.87 -4.65
N ALA A 109 8.37 7.30 -5.27
CA ALA A 109 8.50 7.27 -6.73
C ALA A 109 7.38 6.45 -7.39
N THR A 110 7.06 5.29 -6.82
CA THR A 110 5.92 4.48 -7.27
C THR A 110 4.60 5.21 -7.09
N ALA A 111 4.41 5.89 -5.95
CA ALA A 111 3.24 6.72 -5.73
C ALA A 111 3.07 7.78 -6.81
N SER A 112 4.15 8.50 -7.14
CA SER A 112 4.20 9.53 -8.17
C SER A 112 3.74 8.98 -9.53
N VAL A 113 4.30 7.86 -9.97
CA VAL A 113 3.95 7.24 -11.26
C VAL A 113 2.50 6.76 -11.31
N PHE A 114 2.01 6.13 -10.25
CA PHE A 114 0.66 5.53 -10.25
C PHE A 114 -0.45 6.55 -10.08
N VAL A 115 -0.24 7.58 -9.26
CA VAL A 115 -1.22 8.64 -9.05
C VAL A 115 -1.35 9.51 -10.30
N ASN A 116 -0.25 9.75 -11.02
CA ASN A 116 -0.25 10.50 -12.28
C ASN A 116 -0.68 9.68 -13.50
N GLY A 117 -0.85 8.36 -13.39
CA GLY A 117 -1.28 7.54 -14.52
C GLY A 117 -2.59 7.98 -15.18
N PRO A 118 -3.66 8.26 -14.41
CA PRO A 118 -4.90 8.83 -14.93
C PRO A 118 -4.93 10.37 -14.85
N ALA A 119 -3.78 11.05 -14.85
CA ALA A 119 -3.75 12.50 -14.81
C ALA A 119 -4.08 13.13 -16.18
N TYR A 120 -4.82 14.23 -16.18
CA TYR A 120 -5.04 15.05 -17.37
C TYR A 120 -3.72 15.69 -17.87
N PRO A 121 -3.60 16.04 -19.17
CA PRO A 121 -2.35 16.55 -19.73
C PRO A 121 -1.78 17.80 -19.04
N ASN A 122 -2.64 18.68 -18.53
CA ASN A 122 -2.25 19.94 -17.89
C ASN A 122 -2.31 19.88 -16.35
N GLU A 123 -2.42 18.69 -15.77
CA GLU A 123 -2.42 18.52 -14.32
C GLU A 123 -1.23 17.69 -13.87
N ARG A 124 -0.73 17.99 -12.67
CA ARG A 124 0.29 17.16 -12.04
C ARG A 124 -0.04 16.90 -10.59
N ARG A 125 -0.04 15.61 -10.23
CA ARG A 125 -0.44 15.14 -8.91
C ARG A 125 0.80 14.81 -8.08
N TYR A 126 0.84 15.31 -6.85
CA TYR A 126 1.94 15.11 -5.91
C TYR A 126 1.40 14.36 -4.68
N PRO A 127 1.73 13.07 -4.52
CA PRO A 127 1.27 12.26 -3.40
C PRO A 127 1.69 12.85 -2.06
N LEU A 128 0.73 12.91 -1.13
CA LEU A 128 0.97 13.32 0.25
C LEU A 128 1.45 12.13 1.07
N ARG A 129 2.30 12.41 2.05
CA ARG A 129 2.74 11.39 3.01
C ARG A 129 1.59 11.02 3.94
N PRO A 130 1.36 9.73 4.22
CA PRO A 130 0.41 9.31 5.24
C PRO A 130 0.79 9.88 6.63
N PRO A 131 -0.19 10.10 7.53
CA PRO A 131 0.08 10.55 8.89
C PRO A 131 0.95 9.54 9.65
N GLY A 132 1.91 10.02 10.44
CA GLY A 132 2.88 9.13 11.12
C GLY A 132 2.22 8.14 12.07
N VAL A 133 1.30 8.61 12.91
CA VAL A 133 0.55 7.78 13.85
C VAL A 133 -0.32 6.75 13.11
N VAL A 134 -0.90 7.13 11.97
CA VAL A 134 -1.70 6.24 11.14
C VAL A 134 -0.85 5.11 10.56
N LEU A 135 0.39 5.41 10.12
CA LEU A 135 1.29 4.39 9.56
C LEU A 135 1.65 3.30 10.57
N VAL A 136 1.96 3.68 11.81
CA VAL A 136 2.47 2.73 12.83
C VAL A 136 1.35 1.93 13.49
N GLY A 137 0.16 2.51 13.66
CA GLY A 137 -0.98 1.83 14.30
C GLY A 137 -2.06 1.40 13.31
N PRO A 138 -3.05 2.26 13.00
CA PRO A 138 -4.22 1.90 12.21
C PRO A 138 -3.93 1.26 10.85
N ALA A 139 -2.95 1.76 10.09
CA ALA A 139 -2.63 1.24 8.75
C ALA A 139 -2.05 -0.17 8.83
N ALA A 140 -1.20 -0.45 9.82
CA ALA A 140 -0.66 -1.80 10.04
C ALA A 140 -1.78 -2.79 10.42
N LEU A 141 -2.71 -2.39 11.30
CA LEU A 141 -3.87 -3.20 11.66
C LEU A 141 -4.83 -3.44 10.49
N ALA A 142 -5.11 -2.39 9.71
CA ALA A 142 -5.92 -2.49 8.51
C ALA A 142 -5.27 -3.43 7.49
N TRP A 143 -3.95 -3.34 7.30
CA TRP A 143 -3.20 -4.21 6.42
C TRP A 143 -3.25 -5.68 6.86
N LEU A 144 -3.06 -5.95 8.16
CA LEU A 144 -3.24 -7.28 8.73
C LEU A 144 -4.65 -7.81 8.54
N ALA A 145 -5.67 -6.96 8.66
CA ALA A 145 -7.05 -7.39 8.46
C ALA A 145 -7.34 -7.77 6.99
N VAL A 146 -6.82 -6.99 6.03
CA VAL A 146 -7.01 -7.24 4.59
C VAL A 146 -6.42 -8.57 4.15
N LEU A 147 -5.24 -8.95 4.66
CA LEU A 147 -4.59 -10.21 4.28
C LEU A 147 -4.94 -11.36 5.22
N GLY A 148 -4.91 -11.11 6.53
CA GLY A 148 -5.05 -12.11 7.58
C GLY A 148 -6.44 -12.70 7.67
N GLY A 149 -7.50 -11.88 7.55
CA GLY A 149 -8.88 -12.36 7.60
C GLY A 149 -9.20 -13.41 6.52
N PRO A 150 -9.03 -13.09 5.22
CA PRO A 150 -9.23 -14.06 4.14
C PRO A 150 -8.34 -15.29 4.25
N THR A 151 -7.07 -15.12 4.67
CA THR A 151 -6.14 -16.24 4.85
C THR A 151 -6.60 -17.18 5.97
N ALA A 152 -7.00 -16.64 7.12
CA ALA A 152 -7.52 -17.43 8.24
C ALA A 152 -8.81 -18.17 7.86
N ALA A 153 -9.74 -17.50 7.18
CA ALA A 153 -10.98 -18.10 6.69
C ALA A 153 -10.69 -19.27 5.75
N MET A 154 -9.81 -19.06 4.76
CA MET A 154 -9.38 -20.10 3.81
C MET A 154 -8.81 -21.32 4.55
N LEU A 155 -7.89 -21.12 5.50
CA LEU A 155 -7.25 -22.22 6.22
C LEU A 155 -8.22 -22.98 7.14
N LEU A 156 -9.15 -22.28 7.81
CA LEU A 156 -10.18 -22.92 8.63
C LEU A 156 -11.12 -23.79 7.79
N LEU A 157 -11.54 -23.30 6.62
CA LEU A 157 -12.35 -24.07 5.68
C LEU A 157 -11.57 -25.27 5.14
N ALA A 158 -10.32 -25.07 4.73
CA ALA A 158 -9.46 -26.15 4.20
C ALA A 158 -9.18 -27.26 5.25
N THR A 159 -9.18 -26.90 6.54
CA THR A 159 -9.04 -27.84 7.66
C THR A 159 -10.38 -28.40 8.18
N ARG A 160 -11.46 -28.25 7.40
CA ARG A 160 -12.81 -28.74 7.69
C ARG A 160 -13.47 -28.16 8.95
N ARG A 161 -12.99 -27.02 9.45
CA ARG A 161 -13.62 -26.27 10.55
C ARG A 161 -14.72 -25.36 10.00
N TRP A 162 -15.76 -25.96 9.41
CA TRP A 162 -16.73 -25.26 8.56
C TRP A 162 -17.44 -24.08 9.23
N VAL A 163 -17.92 -24.26 10.47
CA VAL A 163 -18.63 -23.19 11.19
C VAL A 163 -17.70 -22.01 11.46
N ALA A 164 -16.54 -22.26 12.09
CA ALA A 164 -15.55 -21.23 12.36
C ALA A 164 -15.03 -20.59 11.06
N GLY A 165 -14.81 -21.37 10.01
CA GLY A 165 -14.38 -20.91 8.70
C GLY A 165 -15.44 -20.05 8.00
N GLY A 166 -16.72 -20.40 8.12
CA GLY A 166 -17.83 -19.60 7.59
C GLY A 166 -17.96 -18.25 8.30
N ILE A 167 -17.90 -18.25 9.64
CA ILE A 167 -17.87 -17.02 10.44
C ILE A 167 -16.66 -16.16 10.06
N ALA A 168 -15.47 -16.76 10.00
CA ALA A 168 -14.25 -16.07 9.63
C ALA A 168 -14.29 -15.54 8.18
N ALA A 169 -14.94 -16.23 7.25
CA ALA A 169 -15.09 -15.76 5.87
C ALA A 169 -15.97 -14.51 5.80
N VAL A 170 -17.14 -14.53 6.47
CA VAL A 170 -18.07 -13.38 6.46
C VAL A 170 -17.47 -12.19 7.20
N ALA A 171 -17.01 -12.41 8.45
CA ALA A 171 -16.42 -11.34 9.25
C ALA A 171 -15.11 -10.84 8.63
N GLY A 172 -14.25 -11.75 8.17
CA GLY A 172 -12.98 -11.42 7.52
C GLY A 172 -13.18 -10.63 6.23
N ALA A 173 -14.14 -10.99 5.38
CA ALA A 173 -14.46 -10.23 4.18
C ALA A 173 -15.00 -8.83 4.51
N ALA A 174 -15.90 -8.71 5.49
CA ALA A 174 -16.44 -7.42 5.92
C ALA A 174 -15.34 -6.49 6.47
N ILE A 175 -14.48 -7.00 7.36
CA ILE A 175 -13.37 -6.23 7.94
C ILE A 175 -12.35 -5.88 6.85
N ALA A 176 -11.99 -6.82 5.98
CA ALA A 176 -11.07 -6.57 4.87
C ALA A 176 -11.62 -5.51 3.89
N ALA A 177 -12.93 -5.48 3.64
CA ALA A 177 -13.55 -4.45 2.81
C ALA A 177 -13.46 -3.06 3.45
N ILE A 178 -13.71 -2.96 4.76
CA ILE A 178 -13.59 -1.69 5.51
C ILE A 178 -12.13 -1.23 5.56
N ALA A 179 -11.23 -2.11 5.96
CA ALA A 179 -9.79 -1.83 6.05
C ALA A 179 -9.18 -1.50 4.68
N GLY A 180 -9.59 -2.22 3.63
CA GLY A 180 -9.16 -1.96 2.26
C GLY A 180 -9.57 -0.58 1.75
N ARG A 181 -10.79 -0.12 2.07
CA ARG A 181 -11.22 1.26 1.78
C ARG A 181 -10.38 2.29 2.51
N ALA A 182 -10.05 2.05 3.79
CA ALA A 182 -9.19 2.94 4.57
C ALA A 182 -7.77 3.05 3.97
N LEU A 183 -7.15 1.91 3.61
CA LEU A 183 -5.84 1.88 2.96
C LEU A 183 -5.87 2.52 1.56
N HIS A 184 -6.99 2.36 0.83
CA HIS A 184 -7.18 3.03 -0.45
C HIS A 184 -7.27 4.55 -0.28
N GLY A 185 -7.93 5.03 0.77
CA GLY A 185 -7.96 6.44 1.15
C GLY A 185 -6.55 7.03 1.30
N LEU A 186 -5.62 6.31 1.95
CA LEU A 186 -4.21 6.73 2.09
C LEU A 186 -3.47 6.80 0.75
N SER A 187 -3.83 5.97 -0.22
CA SER A 187 -3.29 6.02 -1.58
C SER A 187 -3.89 7.16 -2.41
N ARG A 188 -4.98 7.77 -1.92
CA ARG A 188 -5.74 8.85 -2.56
C ARG A 188 -5.46 10.24 -2.00
N ARG A 189 -4.35 10.41 -1.29
CA ARG A 189 -3.93 11.69 -0.75
C ARG A 189 -2.90 12.32 -1.68
N TRP A 190 -3.26 13.41 -2.36
CA TRP A 190 -2.34 14.14 -3.24
C TRP A 190 -2.77 15.59 -3.45
N LEU A 191 -1.81 16.45 -3.78
CA LEU A 191 -2.06 17.78 -4.33
C LEU A 191 -2.14 17.70 -5.85
N VAL A 192 -3.11 18.35 -6.46
CA VAL A 192 -3.20 18.50 -7.92
C VAL A 192 -2.83 19.92 -8.29
N PHE A 193 -1.74 20.09 -9.04
CA PHE A 193 -1.36 21.35 -9.62
C PHE A 193 -2.03 21.47 -10.98
N VAL A 194 -2.81 22.52 -11.15
CA VAL A 194 -3.53 22.86 -12.39
C VAL A 194 -3.23 24.30 -12.77
N PRO A 195 -3.49 24.74 -14.02
CA PRO A 195 -3.21 26.12 -14.42
C PRO A 195 -3.94 27.18 -13.54
N ALA A 196 -5.12 26.83 -13.03
CA ALA A 196 -5.94 27.70 -12.20
C ALA A 196 -5.49 27.80 -10.73
N GLY A 197 -4.62 26.90 -10.24
CA GLY A 197 -4.26 26.83 -8.83
C GLY A 197 -3.88 25.43 -8.34
N ILE A 198 -4.19 25.14 -7.08
CA ILE A 198 -3.85 23.87 -6.41
C ILE A 198 -5.12 23.26 -5.82
N VAL A 199 -5.37 21.99 -6.10
CA VAL A 199 -6.46 21.22 -5.47
C VAL A 199 -5.88 20.29 -4.41
N VAL A 200 -6.42 20.33 -3.20
CA VAL A 200 -6.12 19.34 -2.18
C VAL A 200 -7.13 18.21 -2.30
N HIS A 201 -6.68 17.05 -2.79
CA HIS A 201 -7.48 15.83 -2.81
C HIS A 201 -6.99 14.92 -1.67
N ASP A 202 -7.64 15.04 -0.51
CA ASP A 202 -7.31 14.25 0.67
C ASP A 202 -8.59 13.77 1.37
N PRO A 203 -9.12 12.58 1.00
CA PRO A 203 -10.34 12.05 1.60
C PRO A 203 -10.15 11.63 3.07
N PHE A 204 -8.94 11.74 3.63
CA PHE A 204 -8.67 11.48 5.04
C PHE A 204 -8.93 12.70 5.92
N THR A 205 -8.68 13.90 5.40
CA THR A 205 -8.83 15.16 6.16
C THR A 205 -9.97 16.04 5.66
N LEU A 206 -10.36 15.89 4.39
CA LEU A 206 -11.40 16.69 3.74
C LEU A 206 -12.55 15.78 3.28
N ALA A 207 -13.79 16.28 3.42
CA ALA A 207 -14.97 15.62 2.86
C ALA A 207 -14.95 15.67 1.33
N ASP A 208 -14.61 16.83 0.78
CA ASP A 208 -14.54 17.11 -0.66
C ASP A 208 -13.20 17.74 -1.06
N PRO A 209 -12.72 17.51 -2.30
CA PRO A 209 -11.53 18.18 -2.80
C PRO A 209 -11.72 19.71 -2.85
N VAL A 210 -10.76 20.45 -2.31
CA VAL A 210 -10.82 21.93 -2.24
C VAL A 210 -9.83 22.54 -3.22
N LEU A 211 -10.30 23.47 -4.07
CA LEU A 211 -9.47 24.25 -5.00
C LEU A 211 -9.06 25.59 -4.38
N PHE A 212 -7.75 25.80 -4.23
CA PHE A 212 -7.15 27.08 -3.93
C PHE A 212 -6.74 27.76 -5.23
N GLN A 213 -7.46 28.83 -5.60
CA GLN A 213 -7.19 29.59 -6.81
C GLN A 213 -5.84 30.30 -6.73
N LYS A 214 -5.11 30.33 -7.85
CA LYS A 214 -3.78 30.97 -7.95
C LYS A 214 -3.76 32.42 -7.48
N ALA A 215 -4.85 33.17 -7.70
CA ALA A 215 -4.97 34.57 -7.30
C ALA A 215 -5.00 34.78 -5.76
N VAL A 216 -5.44 33.76 -5.02
CA VAL A 216 -5.59 33.80 -3.55
C VAL A 216 -4.34 33.24 -2.86
N ILE A 217 -3.52 32.46 -3.56
CA ILE A 217 -2.28 31.91 -3.03
C ILE A 217 -1.23 33.02 -2.92
N ASP A 218 -0.71 33.23 -1.71
CA ASP A 218 0.40 34.14 -1.42
C ASP A 218 1.74 33.43 -1.63
N ARG A 219 1.93 32.30 -0.92
CA ARG A 219 3.15 31.51 -0.99
C ARG A 219 2.88 30.03 -0.77
N LEU A 220 3.72 29.18 -1.36
CA LEU A 220 3.83 27.76 -1.02
C LEU A 220 5.30 27.48 -0.69
N GLY A 221 5.59 27.02 0.52
CA GLY A 221 6.96 26.78 0.95
C GLY A 221 7.05 25.99 2.26
N PRO A 222 8.26 25.77 2.80
CA PRO A 222 8.44 25.13 4.10
C PRO A 222 7.65 25.86 5.19
N ALA A 223 6.94 25.10 6.03
CA ALA A 223 6.21 25.66 7.15
C ALA A 223 7.21 26.20 8.21
N PRO A 224 7.11 27.47 8.62
CA PRO A 224 7.91 28.01 9.71
C PRO A 224 7.61 27.28 11.03
N ALA A 225 8.65 27.06 11.84
CA ALA A 225 8.51 26.43 13.16
C ALA A 225 7.60 27.22 14.11
N GLU A 226 7.69 28.56 14.05
CA GLU A 226 6.85 29.50 14.79
C GLU A 226 6.18 30.49 13.85
N GLY A 227 5.00 30.95 14.22
CA GLY A 227 4.24 31.92 13.46
C GLY A 227 2.93 32.25 14.15
N ASP A 228 2.65 33.55 14.28
CA ASP A 228 1.52 34.14 15.02
C ASP A 228 0.14 33.92 14.35
N ILE A 229 0.10 33.26 13.20
CA ILE A 229 -1.12 33.09 12.39
C ILE A 229 -1.69 31.69 12.65
N GLU A 230 -3.02 31.64 12.83
CA GLU A 230 -3.78 30.40 12.92
C GLU A 230 -3.57 29.55 11.65
N ARG A 231 -3.19 28.29 11.85
CA ARG A 231 -2.83 27.34 10.79
C ARG A 231 -3.62 26.05 10.97
N VAL A 232 -4.16 25.53 9.87
CA VAL A 232 -4.84 24.24 9.84
C VAL A 232 -3.88 23.18 9.33
N ASP A 233 -3.58 22.17 10.14
CA ASP A 233 -2.74 21.04 9.73
C ASP A 233 -3.50 20.02 8.88
N LEU A 234 -3.44 20.17 7.56
CA LEU A 234 -3.99 19.20 6.60
C LEU A 234 -3.13 17.94 6.44
N THR A 235 -1.92 17.91 7.00
CA THR A 235 -1.06 16.72 6.93
C THR A 235 -1.46 15.68 7.98
N ALA A 236 -2.22 16.09 8.99
CA ALA A 236 -2.62 15.31 10.16
C ALA A 236 -1.41 14.69 10.90
N GLY A 237 -0.29 15.43 10.99
CA GLY A 237 0.95 14.94 11.58
C GLY A 237 1.71 13.96 10.67
N ALA A 238 1.81 14.25 9.37
CA ALA A 238 2.65 13.46 8.46
C ALA A 238 4.14 13.63 8.79
N LEU A 239 4.92 12.55 8.64
CA LEU A 239 6.35 12.58 8.93
C LEU A 239 7.12 13.31 7.82
N GLY A 240 7.92 14.31 8.18
CA GLY A 240 8.83 15.02 7.28
C GLY A 240 8.65 16.53 7.30
N LEU A 241 9.18 17.21 6.28
CA LEU A 241 9.04 18.65 6.13
C LEU A 241 7.59 19.00 5.80
N ALA A 242 6.92 19.72 6.70
CA ALA A 242 5.62 20.30 6.44
C ALA A 242 5.75 21.47 5.46
N LEU A 243 4.83 21.55 4.50
CA LEU A 243 4.70 22.68 3.59
C LEU A 243 3.49 23.51 3.98
N GLU A 244 3.66 24.83 4.01
CA GLU A 244 2.58 25.79 4.26
C GLU A 244 2.12 26.38 2.93
N LEU A 245 0.80 26.32 2.68
CA LEU A 245 0.13 27.10 1.66
C LEU A 245 -0.48 28.34 2.33
N ARG A 246 0.17 29.50 2.18
CA ARG A 246 -0.35 30.75 2.71
C ARG A 246 -1.30 31.40 1.72
N LEU A 247 -2.43 31.84 2.21
CA LEU A 247 -3.43 32.57 1.43
C LEU A 247 -3.31 34.07 1.70
N ARG A 248 -3.62 34.88 0.69
CA ARG A 248 -3.63 36.36 0.79
C ARG A 248 -4.75 36.86 1.69
N GLN A 249 -5.84 36.12 1.77
CA GLN A 249 -7.00 36.39 2.61
C GLN A 249 -7.45 35.08 3.26
N PRO A 250 -7.96 35.13 4.50
CA PRO A 250 -8.51 33.94 5.15
C PRO A 250 -9.71 33.40 4.36
N THR A 251 -9.74 32.10 4.13
CA THR A 251 -10.92 31.39 3.65
C THR A 251 -11.77 31.06 4.87
N GLY A 252 -12.99 31.61 4.92
CA GLY A 252 -13.96 31.38 5.99
C GLY A 252 -14.51 29.96 6.01
#